data_AF-A0A453SYF4-F1
#
_entry.id   AF-A0A453SYF4-F1
#
_cell.length_a   1.000
_cell.length_b   1.000
_cell.length_c   1.000
_cell.angle_alpha   90.00
_cell.angle_beta   90.00
_cell.angle_gamma   90.00
#
_symmetry.space_group_name_H-M   'P 1'
#
loop_
_entity.id
_entity.type
_entity.pdbx_description
1 polymer ?
#
loop_
_entity_poly.entity_id
_entity_poly.type
_entity_poly.pdbx_seq_one_letter_code
_entity_poly.pdbx_strand_id
1 'polypeptide(L)'
;LTVGNLTARAIASKCSLRLEILDVSFCRGLTNEALGLIVDSCSSLRTLKLFGCTQITDIFLKGHSNSLVKIIGIEGSILEQ
;
A
#
# COMPACT_ATOMS: atom_id res chain seq x y z
N LEU A 1 12.08 -12.31 8.51
CA LEU A 1 10.83 -11.85 9.15
C LEU A 1 10.88 -10.34 9.26
N THR A 2 10.65 -9.64 8.15
CA THR A 2 10.68 -8.18 8.10
C THR A 2 9.46 -7.61 8.79
N VAL A 3 9.67 -6.64 9.68
CA VAL A 3 8.63 -5.97 10.50
C VAL A 3 7.42 -5.53 9.67
N GLY A 4 7.62 -5.17 8.39
CA GLY A 4 6.55 -4.77 7.47
C GLY A 4 5.45 -5.82 7.29
N ASN A 5 5.76 -7.12 7.27
CA ASN A 5 4.75 -8.17 7.07
C ASN A 5 3.83 -8.35 8.29
N LEU A 6 4.35 -8.18 9.50
CA LEU A 6 3.53 -8.25 10.72
C LEU A 6 2.61 -7.03 10.81
N THR A 7 3.13 -5.85 10.53
CA THR A 7 2.36 -4.61 10.48
C THR A 7 1.24 -4.70 9.43
N ALA A 8 1.54 -5.21 8.23
CA ALA A 8 0.55 -5.40 7.18
C ALA A 8 -0.61 -6.30 7.60
N ARG A 9 -0.31 -7.45 8.23
CA ARG A 9 -1.34 -8.35 8.76
C ARG A 9 -2.18 -7.72 9.87
N ALA A 10 -1.58 -6.94 10.75
CA ALA A 10 -2.29 -6.24 11.81
C ALA A 10 -3.28 -5.22 11.21
N ILE A 11 -2.84 -4.43 10.24
CA ILE A 11 -3.68 -3.45 9.54
C ILE A 11 -4.83 -4.17 8.80
N ALA A 12 -4.49 -5.18 7.99
CA ALA A 12 -5.46 -5.95 7.21
C ALA A 12 -6.53 -6.63 8.09
N SER A 13 -6.17 -7.09 9.29
CA SER A 13 -7.11 -7.78 10.18
C SER A 13 -7.92 -6.84 11.09
N LYS A 14 -7.38 -5.68 11.48
CA LYS A 14 -8.02 -4.79 12.46
C LYS A 14 -8.70 -3.56 11.85
N CYS A 15 -8.27 -3.15 10.65
CA CYS A 15 -8.69 -1.88 10.06
C CYS A 15 -9.35 -2.02 8.68
N SER A 16 -9.56 -3.26 8.20
CA SER A 16 -10.06 -3.56 6.85
C SER A 16 -11.29 -2.77 6.40
N LEU A 17 -12.23 -2.49 7.31
CA LEU A 17 -13.51 -1.85 6.95
C LEU A 17 -13.51 -0.32 7.12
N ARG A 18 -12.49 0.27 7.74
CA ARG A 18 -12.52 1.71 8.12
C ARG A 18 -11.29 2.50 7.70
N LEU A 19 -10.21 1.84 7.29
CA LEU A 19 -9.00 2.53 6.88
C LEU A 19 -9.22 3.18 5.53
N GLU A 20 -9.29 4.51 5.48
CA GLU A 20 -9.47 5.29 4.25
C GLU A 20 -8.14 5.86 3.72
N ILE A 21 -7.23 6.23 4.63
CA ILE A 21 -5.95 6.84 4.30
C ILE A 21 -4.84 6.08 5.05
N LEU A 22 -3.81 5.67 4.31
CA LEU A 22 -2.61 5.07 4.86
C LEU A 22 -1.37 5.80 4.33
N ASP A 23 -0.53 6.27 5.25
CA ASP A 23 0.77 6.82 4.93
C ASP A 23 1.87 5.90 5.48
N VAL A 24 2.66 5.33 4.58
CA VAL A 24 3.81 4.50 4.90
C VAL A 24 5.06 5.01 4.18
N SER A 25 5.12 6.31 3.95
CA SER A 25 6.29 6.98 3.36
C SER A 25 7.56 6.65 4.17
N PHE A 26 8.66 6.47 3.46
CA PHE A 26 10.00 6.15 3.96
C PHE A 26 10.10 4.83 4.73
N CYS A 27 9.06 3.97 4.68
CA CYS A 27 9.07 2.66 5.31
C CYS A 27 9.76 1.62 4.41
N ARG A 28 11.09 1.46 4.56
CA ARG A 28 11.91 0.51 3.78
C ARG A 28 11.64 -0.97 4.08
N GLY A 29 10.96 -1.26 5.19
CA GLY A 29 10.66 -2.63 5.62
C GLY A 29 9.40 -3.25 4.99
N LEU A 30 8.64 -2.47 4.22
CA LEU A 30 7.45 -2.95 3.48
C LEU A 30 7.84 -3.47 2.11
N THR A 31 7.17 -4.52 1.67
CA THR A 31 7.36 -5.13 0.34
C THR A 31 6.10 -4.95 -0.50
N ASN A 32 6.19 -5.23 -1.80
CA ASN A 32 5.05 -5.23 -2.72
C ASN A 32 3.93 -6.14 -2.20
N GLU A 33 4.26 -7.32 -1.68
CA GLU A 33 3.31 -8.30 -1.16
C GLU A 33 2.61 -7.79 0.11
N ALA A 34 3.37 -7.16 1.01
CA ALA A 34 2.83 -6.58 2.24
C ALA A 34 1.82 -5.46 1.93
N LEU A 35 2.14 -4.59 0.96
CA LEU A 35 1.23 -3.54 0.51
C LEU A 35 0.01 -4.09 -0.22
N GLY A 36 0.19 -5.07 -1.11
CA GLY A 36 -0.91 -5.76 -1.78
C GLY A 36 -1.91 -6.35 -0.77
N LEU A 37 -1.41 -7.03 0.26
CA LEU A 37 -2.25 -7.56 1.34
C LEU A 37 -3.08 -6.46 2.03
N ILE A 38 -2.47 -5.32 2.36
CA ILE A 38 -3.18 -4.20 3.00
C ILE A 38 -4.25 -3.65 2.06
N VAL A 39 -3.88 -3.33 0.82
CA VAL A 39 -4.73 -2.68 -0.16
C VAL A 39 -5.93 -3.56 -0.53
N ASP A 40 -5.72 -4.87 -0.67
CA ASP A 40 -6.75 -5.83 -1.02
C ASP A 40 -7.66 -6.17 0.16
N SER A 41 -7.14 -6.11 1.39
CA SER A 41 -7.94 -6.34 2.60
C SER A 41 -8.73 -5.10 3.04
N CYS A 42 -8.23 -3.89 2.76
CA CYS A 42 -8.83 -2.64 3.18
C CYS A 42 -9.72 -2.05 2.08
N SER A 43 -10.95 -2.54 1.97
CA SER A 43 -11.91 -2.13 0.92
C SER A 43 -12.32 -0.65 0.99
N SER A 44 -12.22 -0.04 2.18
CA SER A 44 -12.46 1.39 2.38
C SER A 44 -11.26 2.27 2.05
N LEU A 45 -10.09 1.70 1.74
CA LEU A 45 -8.89 2.48 1.46
C LEU A 45 -9.06 3.26 0.16
N ARG A 46 -8.74 4.56 0.22
CA ARG A 46 -8.85 5.52 -0.90
C ARG A 46 -7.54 6.24 -1.17
N THR A 47 -6.64 6.35 -0.20
CA THR A 47 -5.36 7.03 -0.38
C THR A 47 -4.23 6.25 0.27
N LEU A 48 -3.20 5.95 -0.52
CA LEU A 48 -1.95 5.34 -0.06
C LEU A 48 -0.77 6.23 -0.44
N LYS A 49 0.02 6.64 0.55
CA LYS A 49 1.24 7.45 0.35
C LYS A 49 2.49 6.61 0.56
N LEU A 50 3.41 6.67 -0.40
CA LEU A 50 4.61 5.84 -0.52
C LEU A 50 5.89 6.64 -0.78
N PHE A 51 5.95 7.91 -0.35
CA PHE A 51 7.12 8.75 -0.62
C PHE A 51 8.41 8.12 -0.10
N GLY A 52 9.45 8.05 -0.91
CA GLY A 52 10.74 7.48 -0.50
C GLY A 52 10.76 5.97 -0.28
N CYS A 53 9.68 5.25 -0.62
CA CYS A 53 9.64 3.79 -0.64
C CYS A 53 10.19 3.23 -1.96
N THR A 54 11.49 3.44 -2.20
CA THR A 54 12.17 3.08 -3.46
C THR A 54 12.24 1.57 -3.74
N GLN A 55 11.90 0.74 -2.77
CA GLN A 55 11.84 -0.72 -2.92
C GLN A 55 10.50 -1.21 -3.51
N ILE A 56 9.49 -0.33 -3.57
CA ILE A 56 8.19 -0.64 -4.15
C ILE A 56 8.27 -0.39 -5.65
N THR A 57 7.79 -1.36 -6.43
CA THR A 57 7.94 -1.38 -7.89
C THR A 57 6.58 -1.44 -8.57
N ASP A 58 6.57 -1.34 -9.91
CA ASP A 58 5.36 -1.49 -10.72
C ASP A 58 4.63 -2.82 -10.53
N ILE A 59 5.29 -3.83 -9.96
CA ILE A 59 4.67 -5.10 -9.56
C ILE A 59 3.52 -4.85 -8.59
N PHE A 60 3.72 -3.97 -7.60
CA PHE A 60 2.66 -3.59 -6.68
C PHE A 60 1.54 -2.83 -7.40
N LEU A 61 1.90 -1.84 -8.22
CA LEU A 61 0.92 -1.00 -8.92
C LEU A 61 0.00 -1.78 -9.86
N LYS A 62 0.52 -2.83 -10.49
CA LYS A 62 -0.24 -3.68 -11.42
C LYS A 62 -0.83 -4.92 -10.75
N GLY A 63 -0.49 -5.18 -9.49
CA GLY A 63 -0.76 -6.44 -8.81
C GLY A 63 -1.87 -6.39 -7.76
N HIS A 64 -2.31 -5.21 -7.33
CA HIS A 64 -3.39 -5.09 -6.33
C HIS A 64 -4.78 -5.04 -6.99
N SER A 65 -5.80 -5.45 -6.25
CA SER A 65 -7.19 -5.58 -6.71
C SER A 65 -8.04 -4.32 -6.46
N ASN A 66 -7.60 -3.41 -5.61
CA ASN A 66 -8.36 -2.22 -5.25
C ASN A 66 -8.19 -1.09 -6.29
N SER A 67 -9.12 -0.97 -7.24
CA SER A 67 -9.12 0.09 -8.26
C SER A 67 -9.49 1.48 -7.75
N LEU A 68 -9.98 1.60 -6.50
CA LEU A 68 -10.41 2.87 -5.91
C LEU A 68 -9.31 3.57 -5.11
N VAL A 69 -8.15 2.92 -4.92
CA VAL A 69 -7.05 3.48 -4.15
C VAL A 69 -6.22 4.43 -5.02
N LYS A 70 -6.08 5.67 -4.56
CA LYS A 70 -5.15 6.63 -5.14
C LYS A 70 -3.78 6.47 -4.50
N ILE A 71 -2.76 6.17 -5.31
CA ILE A 71 -1.37 6.02 -4.87
C ILE A 71 -0.60 7.32 -5.13
N ILE A 72 0.17 7.76 -4.15
CA ILE A 72 0.93 9.02 -4.20
C ILE A 72 2.37 8.76 -3.73
N GLY A 73 3.35 9.37 -4.40
CA GLY A 73 4.73 9.48 -3.89
C GLY A 73 5.73 8.48 -4.44
N ILE A 74 5.37 7.70 -5.46
CA ILE A 74 6.32 6.94 -6.28
C ILE A 74 6.59 7.72 -7.57
N GLU A 75 7.85 7.73 -8.03
CA GLU A 75 8.20 8.33 -9.33
C GLU A 75 7.42 7.64 -10.44
N GLY A 76 6.72 8.41 -11.28
CA GLY A 76 5.88 7.88 -12.37
C GLY A 76 4.36 7.91 -12.12
N SER A 77 3.88 8.23 -10.91
CA SER A 77 2.43 8.29 -10.57
C SER A 77 1.58 9.36 -11.28
N ILE A 78 2.11 10.05 -12.30
CA ILE A 78 1.33 10.93 -13.18
C ILE A 78 0.85 10.21 -14.45
N LEU A 79 1.23 8.95 -14.67
CA LEU A 79 0.76 8.19 -15.82
C LEU A 79 -0.51 7.41 -15.47
N GLU A 80 -1.63 8.10 -15.67
CA GLU A 80 -2.99 7.59 -15.96
C GLU A 80 -3.60 6.62 -14.93
N GLN A 81 -4.38 7.20 -14.01
CA GLN A 81 -5.51 6.52 -13.35
C GLN A 81 -6.67 6.38 -14.34
#